data_AF-A0A645FKD4-F1
#
_entry.id   AF-A0A645FKD4-F1
#
_cell.length_a   1.000
_cell.length_b   1.000
_cell.length_c   1.000
_cell.angle_alpha   90.00
_cell.angle_beta   90.00
_cell.angle_gamma   90.00
#
_symmetry.space_group_name_H-M   'P 1'
#
loop_
_entity.id
_entity.type
_entity.pdbx_description
1 polymer ?
#
loop_
_entity_poly.entity_id
_entity_poly.type
_entity_poly.pdbx_seq_one_letter_code
_entity_poly.pdbx_strand_id
1 'polypeptide(L)' 'MDPEKLYVSETFANPGPIIKRIQPRAQGRAYRINKRTSHITIVVKER' A
#
# COMPACT_ATOMS: atom_id res chain seq x y z
N MET A 1 -8.89 -27.01 1.13
CA MET A 1 -8.81 -25.81 0.30
C MET A 1 -8.72 -26.20 -1.16
N ASP A 2 -9.89 -26.55 -1.67
CA ASP A 2 -10.15 -26.54 -3.11
C ASP A 2 -10.17 -25.08 -3.59
N PRO A 3 -9.29 -24.68 -4.53
CA PRO A 3 -9.22 -23.30 -5.02
C PRO A 3 -10.56 -22.76 -5.51
N GLU A 4 -11.43 -23.64 -6.03
CA GLU A 4 -12.74 -23.27 -6.58
C GLU A 4 -13.78 -22.97 -5.48
N LYS A 5 -13.53 -23.41 -4.24
CA LYS A 5 -14.43 -23.21 -3.09
C LYS A 5 -13.98 -22.08 -2.15
N LEU A 6 -12.86 -21.42 -2.45
CA LEU A 6 -12.37 -20.30 -1.66
C LEU A 6 -13.14 -19.02 -1.99
N TYR A 7 -13.51 -18.27 -0.95
CA TYR A 7 -14.06 -16.93 -1.10
C TYR A 7 -13.26 -15.93 -0.24
N VAL A 8 -13.27 -14.67 -0.68
CA VAL A 8 -12.64 -13.57 0.07
C VAL A 8 -13.55 -13.20 1.22
N SER A 9 -13.10 -13.44 2.46
CA SER A 9 -13.87 -13.08 3.64
C SER A 9 -13.63 -11.64 4.08
N GLU A 10 -12.38 -11.19 4.01
CA GLU A 10 -11.98 -9.84 4.42
C GLU A 10 -10.86 -9.34 3.50
N THR A 11 -10.90 -8.06 3.17
CA THR A 11 -9.86 -7.37 2.41
C THR A 11 -9.72 -5.95 2.93
N PHE A 12 -8.48 -5.55 3.24
CA PHE A 12 -8.20 -4.18 3.66
C PHE A 12 -6.78 -3.76 3.27
N ALA A 13 -6.61 -2.45 3.08
CA ALA A 13 -5.35 -1.82 2.73
C ALA A 13 -4.94 -0.85 3.83
N ASN A 14 -3.85 -1.17 4.51
CA ASN A 14 -3.31 -0.34 5.59
C ASN A 14 -2.16 0.53 5.07
N PRO A 15 -1.98 1.74 5.63
CA PRO A 15 -0.84 2.58 5.29
C PRO A 15 0.46 1.92 5.75
N GLY A 16 1.42 1.82 4.82
CA GLY A 16 2.79 1.38 5.09
C GLY A 16 3.72 2.57 5.38
N PRO A 17 5.03 2.30 5.59
CA PRO A 17 6.01 3.34 5.83
C PRO A 17 6.10 4.33 4.65
N ILE A 18 6.17 5.62 4.98
CA ILE A 18 6.32 6.68 3.98
C ILE A 18 7.80 6.98 3.78
N ILE A 19 8.28 6.74 2.57
CA ILE A 19 9.66 7.06 2.19
C ILE A 19 9.72 8.53 1.75
N LYS A 20 10.43 9.36 2.52
CA LYS A 20 10.60 10.79 2.24
C LYS A 20 11.78 11.02 1.30
N ARG A 21 11.61 11.85 0.27
CA ARG A 21 12.65 12.29 -0.68
C ARG A 21 12.55 13.79 -0.92
N ILE A 22 13.67 14.39 -1.31
CA ILE A 22 13.73 15.81 -1.70
C ILE A 22 13.63 15.91 -3.21
N GLN A 23 12.79 16.83 -3.68
CA GLN A 23 12.71 17.22 -5.08
C GLN A 23 13.23 18.66 -5.24
N PRO A 24 14.28 18.88 -6.05
CA PRO A 24 14.76 20.22 -6.35
C PRO A 24 13.71 20.99 -7.16
N ARG A 25 13.56 22.28 -6.87
CA ARG A 25 12.64 23.21 -7.55
C ARG A 25 13.34 24.53 -7.83
N ALA A 26 12.71 25.36 -8.66
CA ALA A 26 13.21 26.69 -9.02
C ALA A 26 13.49 27.55 -7.79
N GLN A 27 14.38 28.55 -7.96
CA GLN A 27 14.80 29.49 -6.91
C GLN A 27 15.44 28.81 -5.68
N GLY A 28 16.19 27.72 -5.88
CA GLY A 28 16.88 27.01 -4.79
C GLY A 28 15.94 26.32 -3.79
N ARG A 29 14.67 26.13 -4.14
CA ARG A 29 13.67 25.52 -3.25
C ARG A 29 13.74 24.00 -3.30
N ALA A 30 13.46 23.37 -2.16
CA ALA A 30 13.40 21.91 -2.02
C ALA A 30 12.01 21.51 -1.50
N TYR A 31 11.28 20.71 -2.27
CA TYR A 31 9.97 20.18 -1.86
C TYR A 31 10.08 18.72 -1.44
N ARG A 32 9.17 18.28 -0.57
CA ARG A 32 9.15 16.90 -0.08
C ARG A 32 8.28 16.04 -0.99
N ILE A 33 8.84 14.95 -1.51
CA ILE A 33 8.08 13.85 -2.10
C ILE A 33 7.89 12.78 -1.02
N ASN A 34 6.63 12.36 -0.83
CA ASN A 34 6.27 11.22 0.00
C ASN A 34 5.96 10.04 -0.91
N LYS A 35 6.87 9.06 -1.00
CA LYS A 35 6.58 7.78 -1.65
C LYS A 35 5.82 6.90 -0.65
N ARG A 36 4.49 6.89 -0.79
CA ARG A 36 3.58 6.11 0.06
C ARG A 36 3.64 4.64 -0.33
N THR A 37 3.65 3.77 0.66
CA THR A 37 3.51 2.32 0.49
C THR A 37 2.26 1.85 1.23
N SER A 38 1.75 0.68 0.87
CA SER A 38 0.57 0.10 1.51
C SER A 38 0.80 -1.38 1.80
N HIS A 39 0.22 -1.86 2.90
CA HIS A 39 0.12 -3.28 3.21
C HIS A 39 -1.29 -3.75 2.83
N ILE A 40 -1.38 -4.66 1.87
CA ILE A 40 -2.65 -5.22 1.41
C ILE A 40 -2.80 -6.60 2.03
N THR A 41 -3.87 -6.79 2.80
CA THR A 41 -4.20 -8.08 3.41
C THR A 41 -5.47 -8.61 2.77
N ILE A 42 -5.40 -9.85 2.29
CA ILE A 42 -6.53 -10.60 1.73
C ILE A 42 -6.69 -11.87 2.56
N VAL A 43 -7.84 -12.03 3.19
CA VAL A 43 -8.18 -13.23 3.95
C VAL A 43 -9.17 -14.04 3.13
N VAL A 44 -8.81 -15.29 2.88
CA VAL A 44 -9.65 -16.27 2.18
C VAL A 44 -10.14 -17.33 3.16
N LYS A 45 -11.40 -17.74 3.00
CA LYS A 45 -12.03 -18.83 3.76
C LYS A 45 -12.62 -19.83 2.78
N GLU A 46 -12.72 -21.08 3.20
CA GLU A 46 -13.39 -22.14 2.45
C GLU A 46 -14.88 -22.14 2.82
N ARG A 47 -15.73 -22.36 1.81
CA ARG A 47 -17.18 -22.44 1.98
C ARG A 47 -17.64 -23.82 2.43
#